data_AF-A0A920NPM0-F1
#
_entry.id   AF-A0A920NPM0-F1
#
_cell.length_a   1.000
_cell.length_b   1.000
_cell.length_c   1.000
_cell.angle_alpha   90.00
_cell.angle_beta   90.00
_cell.angle_gamma   90.00
#
_symmetry.space_group_name_H-M   'P 1'
#
loop_
_entity.id
_entity.type
_entity.pdbx_description
1 polymer ?
#
loop_
_entity_poly.entity_id
_entity_poly.type
_entity_poly.pdbx_seq_one_letter_code
_entity_poly.pdbx_strand_id
1 'polypeptide(L)'
;MEINKLLAYALESGASDLHLSSGSIPMVRINGIMKPLNMSSTTDKDMDSILPQVMSDEQIAKFRDRKEIDFSARLDGKGRFRVNFFQQIRGLAAVFRAIPEIPKRV
;
A
#
# COMPACT_ATOMS: atom_id res chain seq x y z
N MET A 1 12.11 3.23 -1.80
CA MET A 1 10.88 3.54 -2.57
C MET A 1 10.04 4.60 -1.85
N GLU A 2 9.40 5.52 -2.58
CA GLU A 2 8.60 6.62 -1.99
C GLU A 2 7.10 6.29 -2.02
N ILE A 3 6.54 5.82 -0.90
CA ILE A 3 5.13 5.33 -0.88
C ILE A 3 4.13 6.45 -1.21
N ASN A 4 4.42 7.67 -0.74
CA ASN A 4 3.58 8.82 -0.99
C ASN A 4 3.41 9.11 -2.48
N LYS A 5 4.44 8.91 -3.31
CA LYS A 5 4.32 9.12 -4.78
C LYS A 5 3.40 8.09 -5.42
N LEU A 6 3.55 6.82 -5.04
CA LEU A 6 2.71 5.73 -5.57
C LEU A 6 1.24 5.90 -5.18
N LEU A 7 0.98 6.36 -3.95
CA LEU A 7 -0.38 6.59 -3.47
C LEU A 7 -1.04 7.80 -4.14
N ALA A 8 -0.31 8.88 -4.42
CA ALA A 8 -0.84 9.97 -5.27
C ALA A 8 -1.25 9.45 -6.64
N TYR A 9 -0.34 8.73 -7.30
CA TYR A 9 -0.62 8.18 -8.61
C TYR A 9 -1.85 7.26 -8.59
N ALA A 10 -1.98 6.41 -7.56
CA ALA A 10 -3.14 5.54 -7.41
C ALA A 10 -4.46 6.35 -7.33
N LEU A 11 -4.49 7.44 -6.57
CA LEU A 11 -5.69 8.30 -6.49
C LEU A 11 -5.97 9.05 -7.80
N GLU A 12 -4.94 9.67 -8.38
CA GLU A 12 -5.04 10.44 -9.63
C GLU A 12 -5.51 9.57 -10.80
N SER A 13 -5.11 8.30 -10.80
CA SER A 13 -5.55 7.30 -11.80
C SER A 13 -6.91 6.67 -11.51
N GLY A 14 -7.58 7.06 -10.40
CA GLY A 14 -8.87 6.50 -10.00
C GLY A 14 -8.78 5.04 -9.50
N ALA A 15 -7.61 4.62 -9.03
CA ALA A 15 -7.42 3.28 -8.49
C ALA A 15 -8.11 3.11 -7.12
N SER A 16 -8.72 1.95 -6.94
CA SER A 16 -9.33 1.50 -5.69
C SER A 16 -8.31 0.92 -4.71
N ASP A 17 -7.31 0.20 -5.23
CA ASP A 17 -6.28 -0.46 -4.43
C ASP A 17 -4.89 -0.25 -5.09
N LEU A 18 -3.85 -0.05 -4.27
CA LEU A 18 -2.44 -0.19 -4.64
C LEU A 18 -1.90 -1.46 -3.98
N HIS A 19 -1.29 -2.34 -4.76
CA HIS A 19 -0.72 -3.60 -4.33
C HIS A 19 0.80 -3.57 -4.49
N LEU A 20 1.51 -3.86 -3.41
CA LEU A 20 2.96 -3.97 -3.36
C LEU A 20 3.33 -5.35 -2.83
N SER A 21 4.31 -5.97 -3.47
CA SER A 21 4.76 -7.32 -3.13
C SER A 21 6.21 -7.44 -3.53
N SER A 22 7.05 -7.90 -2.61
CA SER A 22 8.44 -8.22 -2.92
C SER A 22 8.54 -9.20 -4.11
N GLY A 23 9.53 -8.95 -4.96
CA GLY A 23 9.77 -9.68 -6.20
C GLY A 23 8.73 -9.45 -7.30
N SER A 24 7.79 -8.51 -7.12
CA SER A 24 6.72 -8.26 -8.09
C SER A 24 6.60 -6.77 -8.45
N ILE A 25 6.18 -6.49 -9.69
CA ILE A 25 5.93 -5.12 -10.15
C ILE A 25 4.77 -4.53 -9.32
N PRO A 26 4.87 -3.29 -8.82
CA PRO A 26 3.74 -2.60 -8.21
C PRO A 26 2.50 -2.62 -9.10
N MET A 27 1.34 -2.93 -8.54
CA MET A 27 0.09 -3.00 -9.29
C MET A 27 -0.96 -2.06 -8.71
N VAL A 28 -1.79 -1.48 -9.55
CA VAL A 28 -2.98 -0.73 -9.14
C VAL A 28 -4.24 -1.43 -9.64
N ARG A 29 -5.32 -1.32 -8.88
CA ARG A 29 -6.64 -1.83 -9.29
C ARG A 29 -7.54 -0.67 -9.70
N ILE A 30 -7.82 -0.55 -11.00
CA ILE A 30 -8.68 0.50 -11.55
C ILE A 30 -9.92 -0.17 -12.13
N ASN A 31 -11.12 0.23 -11.67
CA ASN A 31 -12.40 -0.34 -12.10
C ASN A 31 -12.43 -1.89 -12.03
N GLY A 32 -11.86 -2.45 -10.95
CA GLY A 32 -11.80 -3.90 -10.73
C GLY A 32 -10.67 -4.62 -11.49
N ILE A 33 -9.95 -3.95 -12.39
CA ILE A 33 -8.89 -4.54 -13.21
C ILE A 33 -7.52 -4.22 -12.62
N MET A 34 -6.69 -5.24 -12.43
CA MET A 34 -5.30 -5.10 -12.00
C MET A 34 -4.43 -4.63 -13.17
N LYS A 35 -3.66 -3.54 -12.98
CA LYS A 35 -2.75 -2.98 -13.97
C LYS A 35 -1.36 -2.78 -13.37
N PRO A 36 -0.28 -3.23 -14.04
CA PRO A 36 1.09 -2.99 -13.59
C PRO A 36 1.46 -1.52 -13.77
N LEU A 37 2.27 -1.00 -12.86
CA LEU A 37 2.94 0.28 -13.03
C LEU A 37 4.16 0.12 -13.93
N ASN A 38 4.53 1.18 -14.65
CA ASN A 38 5.74 1.21 -15.47
C ASN A 38 6.99 1.43 -14.59
N MET A 39 7.31 0.42 -13.76
CA MET A 39 8.40 0.45 -12.79
C MET A 39 9.04 -0.93 -12.68
N SER A 40 10.25 -0.98 -12.11
CA SER A 40 10.90 -2.24 -11.75
C SER A 40 10.13 -2.99 -10.67
N SER A 41 10.41 -4.29 -10.55
CA SER A 41 9.92 -5.11 -9.45
C SER A 41 10.30 -4.50 -8.09
N THR A 42 9.37 -4.59 -7.15
CA THR A 42 9.56 -4.17 -5.75
C THR A 42 10.55 -5.11 -5.09
N THR A 43 11.58 -4.58 -4.43
CA THR A 43 12.55 -5.39 -3.68
C THR A 43 12.16 -5.50 -2.20
N ASP A 44 12.75 -6.44 -1.46
CA ASP A 44 12.58 -6.50 0.00
C ASP A 44 13.04 -5.19 0.66
N LYS A 45 14.16 -4.63 0.19
CA LYS A 45 14.68 -3.34 0.66
C LYS A 45 13.68 -2.20 0.42
N ASP A 46 12.97 -2.22 -0.71
CA ASP A 46 11.91 -1.23 -0.97
C ASP A 46 10.77 -1.38 0.03
N MET A 47 10.31 -2.61 0.27
CA MET A 47 9.24 -2.87 1.24
C MET A 47 9.65 -2.47 2.66
N ASP A 48 10.87 -2.79 3.09
CA ASP A 48 11.40 -2.38 4.39
C ASP A 48 11.51 -0.85 4.50
N SER A 49 11.87 -0.17 3.41
CA SER A 49 11.93 1.31 3.38
C SER A 49 10.54 1.95 3.53
N ILE A 50 9.46 1.23 3.18
CA ILE A 50 8.09 1.73 3.26
C ILE A 50 7.54 1.63 4.69
N LEU A 51 7.91 0.61 5.47
CA LEU A 51 7.40 0.39 6.84
C LEU A 51 7.39 1.67 7.71
N PRO A 52 8.51 2.40 7.89
CA PRO A 52 8.53 3.60 8.72
C PRO A 52 7.83 4.82 8.08
N GLN A 53 7.47 4.76 6.80
CA GLN A 53 6.72 5.83 6.13
C GLN A 53 5.20 5.75 6.43
N VAL A 54 4.70 4.60 6.88
CA VAL A 54 3.26 4.34 7.04
C VAL A 54 2.87 3.77 8.39
N MET A 55 3.82 3.26 9.17
CA MET A 55 3.58 2.71 10.51
C MET A 55 4.37 3.49 11.56
N SER A 56 3.79 3.60 12.75
CA SER A 56 4.51 3.95 13.98
C SER A 56 5.40 2.80 14.45
N ASP A 57 6.37 3.09 15.32
CA ASP A 57 7.27 2.07 15.88
C ASP A 57 6.50 0.94 16.61
N GLU A 58 5.41 1.28 17.31
CA GLU A 58 4.53 0.30 17.97
C GLU A 58 3.85 -0.63 16.95
N GLN A 59 3.36 -0.07 15.85
CA GLN A 59 2.75 -0.84 14.76
C GLN A 59 3.79 -1.73 14.06
N ILE A 60 5.03 -1.25 13.87
CA ILE A 60 6.13 -2.04 13.32
C ILE A 60 6.46 -3.21 14.25
N ALA A 61 6.55 -2.98 15.56
CA ALA A 61 6.80 -4.03 16.54
C ALA A 61 5.69 -5.10 16.48
N LYS A 62 4.42 -4.67 16.48
CA LYS A 62 3.26 -5.56 16.35
C LYS A 62 3.27 -6.35 15.04
N PHE A 63 3.61 -5.70 13.92
CA PHE A 63 3.73 -6.35 12.63
C PHE A 63 4.86 -7.39 12.61
N ARG A 64 6.04 -7.07 13.18
CA ARG A 64 7.18 -8.00 13.24
C ARG A 64 6.88 -9.27 14.03
N ASP A 65 6.09 -9.16 15.09
CA ASP A 65 5.59 -10.26 15.90
C ASP A 65 4.53 -11.08 15.16
N ARG A 66 3.45 -10.43 14.73
CA ARG A 66 2.27 -11.11 14.15
C ARG A 66 2.40 -11.50 12.69
N LYS A 67 3.39 -10.96 11.99
CA LYS A 67 3.60 -11.08 10.54
C LYS A 67 2.48 -10.47 9.68
N GLU A 68 1.54 -9.77 10.30
CA GLU A 68 0.49 -9.01 9.64
C GLU A 68 0.00 -7.83 10.51
N ILE A 69 -0.53 -6.81 9.86
CA ILE A 69 -1.23 -5.69 10.52
C ILE A 69 -2.23 -5.04 9.56
N ASP A 70 -3.40 -4.67 10.07
CA ASP A 70 -4.43 -3.89 9.37
C ASP A 70 -4.73 -2.64 10.19
N PHE A 71 -4.74 -1.48 9.54
CA PHE A 71 -5.05 -0.20 10.16
C PHE A 71 -5.55 0.81 9.13
N SER A 72 -6.13 1.90 9.61
CA SER A 72 -6.45 3.05 8.76
C SER A 72 -5.41 4.14 8.96
N ALA A 73 -4.99 4.77 7.87
CA ALA A 73 -4.04 5.88 7.88
C ALA A 73 -4.58 7.03 7.04
N ARG A 74 -4.40 8.25 7.54
CA ARG A 74 -4.47 9.45 6.72
C ARG A 74 -3.05 9.78 6.30
N LEU A 75 -2.83 9.88 4.99
CA LEU A 75 -1.51 10.24 4.47
C LEU A 75 -1.57 11.67 3.96
N ASP A 76 -0.61 12.47 4.39
CA ASP A 76 -0.64 13.92 4.26
C ASP A 76 -0.85 14.34 2.80
N GLY A 77 -1.92 15.09 2.57
CA GLY A 77 -2.33 15.58 1.25
C GLY A 77 -2.89 14.53 0.29
N LYS A 78 -3.04 13.26 0.70
CA LYS A 78 -3.41 12.14 -0.19
C LYS A 78 -4.67 11.38 0.26
N GLY A 79 -5.38 11.86 1.28
CA GLY A 79 -6.63 11.24 1.72
C GLY A 79 -6.43 10.05 2.65
N ARG A 80 -7.48 9.22 2.77
CA ARG A 80 -7.56 8.12 3.74
C ARG A 80 -7.37 6.77 3.06
N PHE A 81 -6.66 5.88 3.74
CA PHE A 81 -6.43 4.52 3.27
C PHE A 81 -6.70 3.52 4.39
N ARG A 82 -7.23 2.35 4.01
CA ARG A 82 -7.08 1.13 4.80
C ARG A 82 -5.84 0.42 4.31
N VAL A 83 -4.91 0.17 5.22
CA VAL A 83 -3.59 -0.35 4.94
C VAL A 83 -3.49 -1.73 5.58
N ASN A 84 -3.09 -2.71 4.79
CA ASN A 84 -2.79 -4.05 5.28
C ASN A 84 -1.37 -4.42 4.84
N PHE A 85 -0.53 -4.78 5.81
CA PHE A 85 0.80 -5.37 5.57
C PHE A 85 0.79 -6.80 6.06
N PHE A 86 1.47 -7.68 5.33
CA PHE A 86 1.54 -9.10 5.65
C PHE A 86 2.79 -9.74 5.05
N GLN A 87 3.23 -10.85 5.65
CA GLN A 87 4.24 -11.72 5.05
C GLN A 87 3.59 -12.78 4.16
N GLN A 88 4.27 -13.13 3.07
CA GLN A 88 3.90 -14.20 2.14
C GLN A 88 5.16 -14.93 1.67
N ILE A 89 5.01 -15.97 0.85
CA ILE A 89 6.14 -16.83 0.43
C ILE A 89 7.27 -16.09 -0.29
N ARG A 90 6.96 -14.96 -0.96
CA ARG A 90 7.94 -14.13 -1.68
C ARG A 90 8.55 -13.01 -0.85
N GLY A 91 8.17 -12.88 0.42
CA GLY A 91 8.57 -11.78 1.27
C GLY A 91 7.43 -10.80 1.56
N LEU A 92 7.79 -9.61 2.01
CA LEU A 92 6.85 -8.61 2.51
C LEU A 92 5.89 -8.12 1.41
N ALA A 93 4.62 -7.96 1.76
CA ALA A 93 3.58 -7.43 0.89
C ALA A 93 2.67 -6.44 1.63
N ALA A 94 2.05 -5.55 0.86
CA ALA A 94 1.12 -4.56 1.36
C ALA A 94 0.01 -4.25 0.35
N VAL A 95 -1.18 -3.95 0.87
CA VAL A 95 -2.31 -3.43 0.09
C VAL A 95 -2.81 -2.14 0.72
N PHE A 96 -2.94 -1.11 -0.10
CA PHE A 96 -3.50 0.19 0.27
C PHE A 96 -4.81 0.37 -0.46
N ARG A 97 -5.92 0.37 0.28
CA ARG A 97 -7.25 0.65 -0.28
C ARG A 97 -7.61 2.09 -0.04
N ALA A 98 -7.89 2.84 -1.11
CA ALA A 98 -8.38 4.21 -1.00
C ALA A 98 -9.77 4.22 -0.34
N ILE A 99 -9.94 5.07 0.67
CA ILE A 99 -11.23 5.32 1.32
C ILE A 99 -11.72 6.68 0.82
N PRO A 100 -12.81 6.73 0.04
CA PRO A 100 -13.34 8.00 -0.46
C PRO A 100 -13.86 8.86 0.69
N GLU A 101 -13.60 10.17 0.64
CA GLU A 101 -14.09 11.11 1.65
C GLU A 101 -15.61 11.29 1.58
N ILE A 102 -16.18 11.15 0.38
CA ILE A 102 -17.62 11.20 0.14
C ILE A 102 -18.09 9.78 -0.19
N PRO A 103 -19.08 9.22 0.55
CA PRO A 103 -19.67 7.94 0.20
C PRO A 103 -20.17 7.97 -1.24
N LYS A 104 -19.83 6.94 -2.03
CA LYS A 104 -20.41 6.80 -3.37
C LYS A 104 -21.92 6.68 -3.22
N ARG A 105 -22.67 7.63 -3.79
CA ARG A 105 -24.12 7.49 -3.92
C ARG A 105 -24.38 6.29 -4.81
N VAL A 106 -25.10 5.32 -4.28
CA VAL A 106 -25.56 4.11 -4.98
C VAL A 106 -26.92 4.42 -5.61
#